data_AF-A0A956S788-F1
#
_entry.id   AF-A0A956S788-F1
#
_cell.length_a   1.000
_cell.length_b   1.000
_cell.length_c   1.000
_cell.angle_alpha   90.00
_cell.angle_beta   90.00
_cell.angle_gamma   90.00
#
_symmetry.space_group_name_H-M   'P 1'
#
loop_
_entity.id
_entity.type
_entity.pdbx_description
1 polymer ?
#
loop_
_entity_poly.entity_id
_entity_poly.type
_entity_poly.pdbx_seq_one_letter_code
_entity_poly.pdbx_strand_id
1 'polypeptide(L)'
;VHDFLTGLFAGIGIRLVDIKLEFGRVFNGEEYIIMLTDEISPDTCKLWDMYNNEKLCYEIAETNPDLVISAYQEVLKRLNIKTDV
;
A
#
# COMPACT_ATOMS: atom_id res chain seq x y z
N VAL A 1 -9.86 3.19 -7.92
CA VAL A 1 -8.89 2.89 -6.85
C VAL A 1 -7.48 2.83 -7.40
N HIS A 2 -7.20 1.89 -8.32
CA HIS A 2 -5.88 1.72 -8.92
C HIS A 2 -5.29 3.04 -9.48
N ASP A 3 -5.97 3.74 -10.39
CA ASP A 3 -5.43 4.96 -11.02
C ASP A 3 -5.01 6.05 -10.01
N PHE A 4 -5.81 6.24 -8.96
CA PHE A 4 -5.50 7.18 -7.88
C PHE A 4 -4.26 6.75 -7.11
N LEU A 5 -4.20 5.47 -6.68
CA LEU A 5 -3.07 4.96 -5.90
C LEU A 5 -1.79 4.89 -6.73
N THR A 6 -1.87 4.52 -8.00
CA THR A 6 -0.73 4.55 -8.93
C THR A 6 -0.18 5.96 -9.05
N GLY A 7 -1.05 6.97 -9.21
CA GLY A 7 -0.64 8.37 -9.26
C GLY A 7 -0.01 8.85 -7.94
N LEU A 8 -0.63 8.49 -6.80
CA LEU A 8 -0.13 8.82 -5.47
C LEU A 8 1.27 8.26 -5.23
N PHE A 9 1.47 6.96 -5.44
CA PHE A 9 2.77 6.30 -5.25
C PHE A 9 3.81 6.79 -6.25
N ALA A 10 3.43 6.98 -7.51
CA ALA A 10 4.34 7.51 -8.53
C ALA A 10 4.85 8.92 -8.16
N GLY A 11 3.99 9.76 -7.59
CA GLY A 11 4.36 11.10 -7.10
C GLY A 11 5.44 11.09 -6.00
N ILE A 12 5.63 9.96 -5.32
CA ILE A 12 6.64 9.76 -4.28
C ILE A 12 7.71 8.74 -4.68
N GLY A 13 7.86 8.45 -5.99
CA GLY A 13 8.92 7.58 -6.51
C GLY A 13 8.73 6.10 -6.20
N ILE A 14 7.50 5.64 -5.97
CA ILE A 14 7.14 4.23 -5.76
C ILE A 14 6.23 3.78 -6.89
N ARG A 15 6.54 2.64 -7.51
CA ARG A 15 5.67 1.98 -8.47
C ARG A 15 4.73 1.02 -7.74
N LEU A 16 3.42 1.26 -7.89
CA LEU A 16 2.40 0.28 -7.56
C LEU A 16 2.36 -0.77 -8.67
N VAL A 17 2.85 -1.98 -8.40
CA VAL A 17 2.86 -3.10 -9.34
C VAL A 17 1.54 -3.86 -9.31
N ASP A 18 0.98 -4.04 -8.12
CA ASP A 18 -0.26 -4.79 -7.89
C ASP A 18 -0.89 -4.38 -6.54
N ILE A 19 -2.20 -4.60 -6.39
CA ILE A 19 -2.93 -4.36 -5.15
C ILE A 19 -4.09 -5.36 -5.01
N LYS A 20 -4.21 -5.97 -3.83
CA LYS A 20 -5.38 -6.73 -3.42
C LYS A 20 -6.35 -5.80 -2.67
N LEU A 21 -7.63 -5.84 -3.04
CA LEU A 21 -8.68 -5.04 -2.40
C LEU A 21 -9.82 -5.95 -1.93
N GLU A 22 -10.43 -5.60 -0.81
CA GLU A 22 -11.63 -6.26 -0.29
C GLU A 22 -12.79 -5.28 -0.25
N PHE A 23 -13.99 -5.75 -0.61
CA PHE A 23 -15.19 -4.93 -0.66
C PHE A 23 -16.31 -5.56 0.17
N GLY A 24 -16.86 -4.75 1.07
CA GLY A 24 -18.03 -5.08 1.86
C GLY A 24 -19.29 -4.42 1.31
N ARG A 25 -20.43 -4.80 1.90
CA ARG A 25 -21.71 -4.12 1.69
C ARG A 25 -22.20 -3.56 3.01
N VAL A 26 -22.58 -2.29 3.02
CA VAL A 26 -23.19 -1.63 4.18
C VAL A 26 -24.60 -1.22 3.83
N PHE A 27 -25.56 -1.53 4.70
CA PHE A 27 -26.93 -1.05 4.53
C PHE A 27 -27.05 0.33 5.18
N ASN A 28 -27.48 1.34 4.41
CA ASN A 28 -27.58 2.72 4.90
C ASN A 28 -28.98 3.09 5.43
N GLY A 29 -29.93 2.15 5.44
CA GLY A 29 -31.33 2.39 5.80
C GLY A 29 -32.29 2.30 4.60
N GLU A 30 -31.78 2.47 3.38
CA GLU A 30 -32.57 2.43 2.14
C GLU A 30 -32.05 1.35 1.18
N GLU A 31 -30.73 1.26 1.01
CA GLU A 31 -30.09 0.33 0.09
C GLU A 31 -28.73 -0.19 0.62
N TYR A 32 -28.22 -1.24 -0.03
CA TYR A 32 -26.86 -1.72 0.21
C TYR A 32 -25.88 -0.95 -0.67
N ILE A 33 -24.90 -0.32 -0.04
CA ILE A 33 -23.78 0.37 -0.70
C ILE A 33 -22.55 -0.54 -0.66
N ILE A 34 -21.85 -0.67 -1.79
CA ILE A 34 -20.54 -1.32 -1.85
C ILE A 34 -19.50 -0.35 -1.30
N MET A 35 -18.75 -0.80 -0.30
CA MET A 35 -17.70 0.00 0.35
C MET A 35 -16.38 -0.76 0.28
N LEU A 36 -15.29 -0.02 0.05
CA LEU A 36 -13.95 -0.57 0.22
C LEU A 36 -13.69 -0.84 1.70
N THR A 37 -13.18 -2.02 2.03
CA THR A 37 -12.96 -2.47 3.41
C THR A 37 -11.55 -3.01 3.60
N ASP A 38 -11.26 -3.50 4.81
CA ASP A 38 -9.97 -4.05 5.21
C ASP A 38 -8.86 -2.98 5.19
N GLU A 39 -7.76 -3.21 4.50
CA GLU A 39 -6.60 -2.32 4.52
C GLU A 39 -5.96 -2.08 3.14
N ILE A 40 -5.32 -0.92 3.01
CA ILE A 40 -4.36 -0.60 1.95
C ILE A 40 -3.02 -0.38 2.64
N SER A 41 -2.15 -1.39 2.58
CA SER A 41 -0.88 -1.43 3.31
C SER A 41 0.22 -2.00 2.40
N PRO A 42 1.49 -1.91 2.79
CA PRO A 42 2.56 -2.66 2.13
C PRO A 42 2.38 -4.19 2.20
N ASP A 43 1.44 -4.71 3.01
CA ASP A 43 1.05 -6.13 3.01
C ASP A 43 0.03 -6.46 1.89
N THR A 44 -0.85 -5.53 1.52
CA THR A 44 -1.83 -5.73 0.44
C THR A 44 -1.40 -5.19 -0.92
N CYS A 45 -0.28 -4.47 -0.98
CA CYS A 45 0.26 -3.84 -2.19
C CYS A 45 1.64 -4.38 -2.56
N LYS A 46 1.93 -4.51 -3.86
CA LYS A 46 3.30 -4.66 -4.38
C LYS A 46 3.86 -3.29 -4.71
N LEU A 47 4.73 -2.80 -3.84
CA LEU A 47 5.31 -1.45 -3.90
C LEU A 47 6.79 -1.56 -4.19
N TRP A 48 7.23 -1.12 -5.36
CA TRP A 48 8.65 -1.19 -5.76
C TRP A 48 9.21 0.21 -5.94
N ASP A 49 10.42 0.45 -5.44
CA ASP A 49 11.14 1.69 -5.69
C ASP A 49 11.38 1.89 -7.19
N MET A 50 11.11 3.09 -7.71
CA MET A 50 11.22 3.38 -9.14
C MET A 50 12.66 3.53 -9.64
N TYR A 51 13.62 3.82 -8.76
CA TYR A 51 15.01 4.07 -9.11
C TYR A 51 15.85 2.80 -9.09
N ASN A 52 15.74 2.00 -8.02
CA ASN A 52 16.58 0.82 -7.80
C ASN A 52 15.83 -0.52 -7.85
N ASN A 53 14.50 -0.49 -8.05
CA ASN A 53 13.65 -1.68 -8.12
C ASN A 53 13.63 -2.51 -6.82
N GLU A 54 13.99 -1.92 -5.68
CA GLU A 54 13.85 -2.55 -4.37
C GLU A 54 12.37 -2.74 -4.00
N LYS A 55 12.07 -3.85 -3.34
CA LYS A 55 10.73 -4.19 -2.85
C LYS A 55 10.49 -3.48 -1.52
N LEU A 56 9.48 -2.61 -1.47
CA LEU A 56 9.06 -1.85 -0.29
C LEU A 56 7.77 -2.40 0.34
N CYS A 57 7.53 -3.70 0.17
CA CYS A 57 6.30 -4.42 0.54
C CYS A 57 6.61 -5.81 1.09
N TYR A 58 5.57 -6.58 1.45
CA TYR A 58 5.70 -7.92 2.02
C TYR A 58 6.61 -8.87 1.22
N GLU A 59 6.74 -8.67 -0.10
CA GLU A 59 7.62 -9.46 -0.96
C GLU A 59 9.11 -9.39 -0.55
N ILE A 60 9.51 -8.37 0.23
CA ILE A 60 10.88 -8.32 0.78
C ILE A 60 11.11 -9.43 1.79
N ALA A 61 10.07 -9.89 2.51
CA ALA A 61 10.18 -10.92 3.54
C ALA A 61 10.67 -12.27 2.98
N GLU A 62 10.38 -12.55 1.71
CA GLU A 62 10.84 -13.75 1.01
C GLU A 62 12.35 -13.74 0.75
N THR A 63 12.94 -12.55 0.66
CA THR A 63 14.36 -12.36 0.31
C THR A 63 15.22 -11.93 1.51
N ASN A 64 14.70 -11.02 2.35
CA ASN A 64 15.38 -10.37 3.46
C ASN A 64 14.36 -10.00 4.56
N PRO A 65 13.94 -10.95 5.42
CA PRO A 65 12.89 -10.74 6.42
C PRO A 65 13.22 -9.63 7.44
N ASP A 66 14.50 -9.43 7.77
CA ASP A 66 14.93 -8.40 8.71
C ASP A 66 14.70 -6.97 8.18
N LEU A 67 14.51 -6.79 6.87
CA LEU A 67 14.32 -5.48 6.24
C LEU A 67 12.85 -5.09 6.07
N VAL A 68 11.89 -5.95 6.43
CA VAL A 68 10.44 -5.67 6.27
C VAL A 68 10.03 -4.37 6.95
N ILE A 69 10.43 -4.18 8.22
CA ILE A 69 10.10 -2.96 8.97
C ILE A 69 10.72 -1.72 8.32
N SER A 70 11.97 -1.82 7.86
CA SER A 70 12.68 -0.71 7.20
C SER A 70 12.01 -0.33 5.87
N ALA A 71 11.59 -1.32 5.09
CA ALA A 71 10.83 -1.11 3.86
C ALA A 71 9.52 -0.35 4.13
N TYR A 72 8.78 -0.73 5.18
CA TYR A 72 7.48 -0.12 5.49
C TYR A 72 7.67 1.30 6.04
N GLN A 73 8.72 1.52 6.84
CA GLN A 73 9.12 2.86 7.29
C GLN A 73 9.49 3.78 6.13
N GLU A 74 10.15 3.27 5.08
CA GLU A 74 10.47 4.06 3.89
C GLU A 74 9.20 4.47 3.13
N VAL A 75 8.20 3.59 3.01
CA VAL A 75 6.89 3.96 2.45
C VAL A 75 6.23 5.08 3.26
N LEU A 76 6.18 4.95 4.59
CA LEU A 76 5.59 5.96 5.49
C LEU A 76 6.30 7.31 5.38
N LYS A 77 7.63 7.29 5.38
CA LYS A 77 8.47 8.48 5.25
C LYS A 77 8.20 9.20 3.93
N ARG A 78 8.07 8.46 2.81
CA ARG A 78 7.77 9.05 1.50
C ARG A 78 6.35 9.59 1.39
N LEU A 79 5.39 8.96 2.05
CA LEU A 79 4.03 9.48 2.21
C LEU A 79 3.96 10.68 3.18
N ASN A 80 5.08 11.06 3.81
CA ASN A 80 5.17 12.13 4.80
C ASN A 80 4.19 11.93 5.98
N ILE A 81 4.02 10.67 6.39
CA ILE A 81 3.21 10.29 7.56
C ILE A 81 4.13 10.32 8.78
N LYS A 82 3.80 11.15 9.77
CA LYS A 82 4.52 11.18 11.04
C LYS A 82 4.13 9.97 11.87
N THR A 83 5.12 9.24 12.36
CA THR A 83 4.94 8.17 13.34
C THR A 83 5.59 8.60 14.64
N ASP A 84 4.85 8.51 15.75
CA ASP A 84 5.37 8.79 17.11
C ASP A 84 6.12 7.58 17.71
N VAL A 85 6.61 6.67 16.86
CA VAL A 85 7.25 5.41 17.25
C VAL A 85 8.76 5.55 17.15
#